data_AF-A0A7C9PQ70-F1
#
_entry.id   AF-A0A7C9PQ70-F1
#
_cell.length_a   1.000
_cell.length_b   1.000
_cell.length_c   1.000
_cell.angle_alpha   90.00
_cell.angle_beta   90.00
_cell.angle_gamma   90.00
#
_symmetry.space_group_name_H-M   'P 1'
#
loop_
_entity.id
_entity.type
_entity.pdbx_description
1 polymer ?
#
loop_
_entity_poly.entity_id
_entity_poly.type
_entity_poly.pdbx_seq_one_letter_code
_entity_poly.pdbx_strand_id
1 'polypeptide(L)'
;MAKLPEETVNKAFSLQRRLWETIDEVTAVAWVILEEYGETEISLSALGEVDNSRERLNSSLSRLYTLMLRVAESQPMADSATLNLLAATIESSEGTIAAVEASLQEAKRNLNLP
;
A
#
# COMPACT_ATOMS: atom_id res chain seq x y z
N MET A 1 18.24 -19.27 -5.45
CA MET A 1 16.92 -18.75 -5.06
C MET A 1 16.13 -19.92 -4.53
N ALA A 2 15.54 -19.80 -3.32
CA ALA A 2 14.36 -20.61 -3.01
C ALA A 2 13.44 -20.47 -4.22
N LYS A 3 13.19 -21.56 -4.95
CA LYS A 3 12.54 -21.49 -6.26
C LYS A 3 11.04 -21.20 -6.07
N LEU A 4 10.71 -19.97 -5.70
CA LEU A 4 9.36 -19.45 -5.88
C LEU A 4 8.99 -19.56 -7.36
N PRO A 5 7.72 -19.86 -7.69
CA PRO A 5 7.23 -19.70 -9.03
C PRO A 5 7.47 -18.26 -9.52
N GLU A 6 7.90 -18.11 -10.77
CA GLU A 6 8.13 -16.80 -11.39
C GLU A 6 6.89 -15.89 -11.31
N GLU A 7 5.71 -16.49 -11.47
CA GLU A 7 4.43 -15.82 -11.31
C GLU A 7 4.27 -15.17 -9.93
N THR A 8 4.66 -15.86 -8.85
CA THR A 8 4.58 -15.33 -7.48
C THR A 8 5.52 -14.14 -7.29
N VAL A 9 6.73 -14.22 -7.86
CA VAL A 9 7.72 -13.14 -7.79
C VAL A 9 7.21 -11.91 -8.56
N ASN A 10 6.71 -12.10 -9.78
CA ASN A 10 6.15 -11.02 -10.60
C ASN A 10 4.91 -10.40 -9.96
N LYS A 11 4.04 -11.21 -9.34
CA LYS A 11 2.89 -10.72 -8.59
C LYS A 11 3.33 -9.85 -7.41
N ALA A 12 4.30 -10.29 -6.62
CA ALA A 12 4.79 -9.52 -5.48
C ALA A 12 5.43 -8.18 -5.90
N PHE A 13 6.26 -8.16 -6.95
CA PHE A 13 6.86 -6.92 -7.44
C PHE A 13 5.86 -5.96 -8.07
N SER A 14 4.91 -6.45 -8.87
CA SER A 14 3.84 -5.60 -9.41
C SER A 14 2.99 -5.00 -8.29
N LEU A 15 2.77 -5.73 -7.20
CA LEU A 15 2.05 -5.24 -6.04
C LEU A 15 2.85 -4.21 -5.23
N GLN A 16 4.16 -4.38 -5.07
CA GLN A 16 5.03 -3.35 -4.48
C GLN A 16 4.97 -2.05 -5.28
N ARG A 17 5.00 -2.14 -6.61
CA ARG A 17 4.83 -0.97 -7.48
C ARG A 17 3.47 -0.31 -7.28
N ARG A 18 2.37 -1.08 -7.28
CA ARG A 18 1.03 -0.52 -7.04
C ARG A 18 0.93 0.16 -5.68
N LEU A 19 1.46 -0.44 -4.62
CA LEU A 19 1.51 0.19 -3.29
C LEU A 19 2.25 1.53 -3.33
N TRP A 20 3.39 1.60 -4.03
CA TRP A 20 4.13 2.84 -4.20
C TRP A 20 3.33 3.90 -4.97
N GLU A 21 2.68 3.52 -6.08
CA GLU A 21 1.83 4.42 -6.87
C GLU A 21 0.64 4.93 -6.04
N THR A 22 0.00 4.10 -5.22
CA THR A 22 -1.11 4.53 -4.34
C THR A 22 -0.61 5.46 -3.22
N ILE A 23 0.59 5.23 -2.67
CA ILE A 23 1.19 6.15 -1.67
C ILE A 23 1.43 7.53 -2.28
N ASP A 24 1.94 7.57 -3.52
CA ASP A 24 2.14 8.81 -4.26
C ASP A 24 0.82 9.55 -4.46
N GLU A 25 -0.23 8.86 -4.92
CA GLU A 25 -1.56 9.47 -5.12
C GLU A 25 -2.16 10.02 -3.82
N VAL A 26 -2.11 9.23 -2.73
CA VAL A 26 -2.60 9.66 -1.40
C VAL A 26 -1.86 10.90 -0.92
N THR A 27 -0.54 10.95 -1.13
CA THR A 27 0.29 12.09 -0.73
C THR A 27 -0.01 13.33 -1.59
N ALA A 28 -0.23 13.15 -2.89
CA ALA A 28 -0.62 14.23 -3.79
C ALA A 28 -1.97 14.84 -3.38
N VAL A 29 -2.95 14.01 -3.03
CA VAL A 29 -4.26 14.48 -2.52
C VAL A 29 -4.09 15.27 -1.22
N ALA A 30 -3.27 14.79 -0.28
CA ALA A 30 -2.98 15.53 0.95
C ALA A 30 -2.48 16.95 0.68
N TRP A 31 -1.56 17.07 -0.29
CA TRP A 31 -1.01 18.35 -0.69
C TRP A 31 -2.07 19.27 -1.32
N VAL A 32 -2.90 18.76 -2.23
CA VAL A 32 -3.99 19.55 -2.84
C VAL A 32 -4.98 20.04 -1.78
N ILE A 33 -5.34 19.19 -0.81
CA ILE A 33 -6.23 19.59 0.30
C ILE A 33 -5.64 20.78 1.06
N LEU A 34 -4.35 20.74 1.40
CA LEU A 34 -3.68 21.83 2.11
C LEU A 34 -3.61 23.12 1.30
N GLU A 35 -3.26 23.03 0.01
CA GLU A 35 -3.10 24.21 -0.85
C GLU A 35 -4.44 24.88 -1.20
N GLU A 36 -5.48 24.09 -1.49
CA GLU A 36 -6.77 24.64 -1.95
C GLU A 36 -7.70 25.02 -0.80
N TYR A 37 -7.67 24.26 0.31
CA TYR A 37 -8.63 24.41 1.41
C TYR A 37 -8.02 24.97 2.70
N GLY A 38 -6.69 24.97 2.84
CA GLY A 38 -6.02 25.40 4.07
C GLY A 38 -6.39 24.55 5.29
N GLU A 39 -6.21 25.10 6.50
CA GLU A 39 -6.54 24.43 7.77
C GLU A 39 -7.97 24.81 8.23
N THR A 40 -8.95 24.05 7.75
CA THR A 40 -10.36 24.13 8.14
C THR A 40 -10.79 22.84 8.83
N GLU A 41 -11.91 22.84 9.55
CA GLU A 41 -12.41 21.63 10.21
C GLU A 41 -12.66 20.48 9.20
N ILE A 42 -13.14 20.81 8.00
CA ILE A 42 -13.40 19.86 6.91
C ILE A 42 -12.07 19.30 6.35
N SER A 43 -11.08 20.16 6.09
CA SER A 43 -9.79 19.70 5.57
C SER A 43 -8.99 18.93 6.61
N LEU A 44 -9.07 19.27 7.89
CA LEU A 44 -8.44 18.51 8.98
C LEU A 44 -9.00 17.07 9.07
N SER A 45 -10.32 16.90 8.92
CA SER A 45 -10.93 15.56 8.89
C SER A 45 -10.41 14.74 7.70
N ALA A 46 -10.40 15.33 6.50
CA ALA A 46 -9.93 14.66 5.30
C ALA A 46 -8.43 14.32 5.36
N LEU A 47 -7.61 15.22 5.91
CA LEU A 47 -6.18 14.96 6.14
C LEU A 47 -5.95 13.81 7.11
N GLY A 48 -6.78 13.68 8.15
CA GLY A 48 -6.72 12.52 9.05
C GLY A 48 -6.99 11.18 8.36
N GLU A 49 -7.95 11.14 7.43
CA GLU A 49 -8.25 9.93 6.63
C GLU A 49 -7.13 9.59 5.64
N VAL A 50 -6.56 10.62 5.01
CA VAL A 50 -5.42 10.50 4.10
C VAL A 50 -4.17 10.01 4.84
N ASP A 51 -3.93 10.49 6.06
CA ASP A 51 -2.83 10.05 6.92
C ASP A 51 -2.98 8.59 7.32
N ASN A 52 -4.16 8.17 7.76
CA ASN A 52 -4.43 6.78 8.08
C ASN A 52 -4.19 5.86 6.86
N SER A 53 -4.65 6.29 5.68
CA SER A 53 -4.47 5.57 4.43
C SER A 53 -2.98 5.39 4.11
N ARG A 54 -2.19 6.46 4.25
CA ARG A 54 -0.74 6.46 4.04
C ARG A 54 -0.02 5.54 5.02
N GLU A 55 -0.38 5.53 6.30
CA GLU A 55 0.19 4.62 7.30
C GLU A 55 -0.06 3.15 6.93
N ARG A 56 -1.29 2.82 6.54
CA ARG A 56 -1.68 1.46 6.12
C ARG A 56 -0.89 1.00 4.90
N LEU A 57 -0.76 1.85 3.89
CA LEU A 57 0.01 1.54 2.68
C LEU A 57 1.51 1.35 2.97
N ASN A 58 2.11 2.24 3.78
CA ASN A 58 3.52 2.13 4.17
C ASN A 58 3.81 0.84 4.93
N SER A 59 2.93 0.48 5.86
CA SER A 59 3.00 -0.79 6.60
C SER A 59 2.92 -1.98 5.64
N SER A 60 1.98 -1.94 4.70
CA SER A 60 1.81 -3.01 3.71
C SER A 60 3.04 -3.18 2.80
N LEU A 61 3.58 -2.08 2.29
CA LEU A 61 4.77 -2.08 1.41
C LEU A 61 6.00 -2.58 2.16
N SER A 62 6.25 -2.06 3.37
CA SER A 62 7.39 -2.46 4.19
C SER A 62 7.36 -3.94 4.53
N ARG A 63 6.17 -4.47 4.88
CA ARG A 63 5.97 -5.89 5.18
C ARG A 63 6.22 -6.76 3.96
N LEU A 64 5.65 -6.41 2.80
CA LEU A 64 5.82 -7.16 1.56
C LEU A 64 7.28 -7.17 1.10
N TYR A 65 7.96 -6.03 1.14
CA TYR A 65 9.38 -5.90 0.84
C TYR A 65 10.24 -6.79 1.74
N THR A 66 10.02 -6.72 3.05
CA THR A 66 10.81 -7.48 4.04
C THR A 66 10.65 -8.99 3.85
N LEU A 67 9.44 -9.47 3.57
CA LEU A 67 9.19 -10.90 3.33
C LEU A 67 9.83 -11.38 2.03
N MET A 68 9.75 -10.58 0.97
CA MET A 68 10.43 -10.91 -0.30
C MET A 68 11.94 -11.04 -0.12
N LEU A 69 12.55 -10.12 0.64
CA LEU A 69 13.98 -10.21 0.97
C LEU A 69 14.30 -11.49 1.75
N ARG A 70 13.52 -11.80 2.80
CA ARG A 70 13.71 -13.00 3.62
C ARG A 70 13.60 -14.30 2.81
N VAL A 71 12.67 -14.35 1.85
CA VAL A 71 12.56 -15.51 0.94
C VAL A 71 13.77 -15.62 0.03
N ALA A 72 14.30 -14.50 -0.48
CA ALA A 72 15.49 -14.49 -1.32
C ALA A 72 16.75 -14.99 -0.58
N GLU A 73 16.89 -14.61 0.70
CA GLU A 73 18.00 -15.00 1.57
C GLU A 73 17.88 -16.46 2.07
N SER A 74 16.68 -17.04 2.04
CA SER A 74 16.47 -18.42 2.48
C SER A 74 17.02 -19.43 1.47
N GLN A 75 18.01 -20.21 1.90
CA GLN A 75 18.62 -21.29 1.11
C GLN A 75 18.61 -22.62 1.88
N PRO A 76 18.42 -23.77 1.20
CA PRO A 76 18.11 -23.93 -0.23
C PRO A 76 16.64 -23.63 -0.57
N MET A 77 15.78 -23.52 0.44
CA MET A 77 14.36 -23.19 0.31
C MET A 77 13.91 -22.32 1.50
N ALA A 78 12.94 -21.45 1.27
CA ALA A 78 12.24 -20.79 2.37
C ALA A 78 11.36 -21.81 3.10
N ASP A 79 11.24 -21.64 4.42
CA ASP A 79 10.34 -22.47 5.21
C ASP A 79 8.88 -22.19 4.86
N SER A 80 8.01 -23.17 5.11
CA SER A 80 6.59 -23.08 4.77
C SER A 80 5.87 -21.94 5.50
N ALA A 81 6.30 -21.57 6.71
CA ALA A 81 5.69 -20.47 7.44
C ALA A 81 5.99 -19.12 6.75
N THR A 82 7.23 -18.90 6.31
CA THR A 82 7.63 -17.72 5.54
C THR A 82 6.87 -17.64 4.20
N LEU A 83 6.70 -18.76 3.50
CA LEU A 83 5.94 -18.81 2.24
C LEU A 83 4.44 -18.53 2.44
N ASN A 84 3.83 -19.11 3.48
CA ASN A 84 2.44 -18.84 3.83
C ASN A 84 2.24 -17.37 4.22
N LEU A 85 3.20 -16.79 4.95
CA LEU A 85 3.16 -15.38 5.34
C LEU A 85 3.30 -14.44 4.13
N LEU A 86 4.13 -14.80 3.14
CA LEU A 86 4.22 -14.06 1.88
C LEU A 86 2.88 -14.09 1.13
N ALA A 87 2.26 -15.27 0.98
CA ALA A 87 0.97 -15.41 0.31
C ALA A 87 -0.13 -14.58 0.98
N ALA A 88 -0.25 -14.66 2.31
CA ALA A 88 -1.21 -13.87 3.08
C ALA A 88 -0.92 -12.36 2.98
N THR A 89 0.35 -11.96 2.92
CA THR A 89 0.74 -10.55 2.77
C THR A 89 0.40 -10.02 1.39
N ILE A 90 0.52 -10.83 0.34
CA ILE A 90 0.08 -10.45 -1.02
C ILE A 90 -1.43 -10.18 -1.01
N GLU A 91 -2.23 -11.11 -0.51
CA GLU A 91 -3.69 -10.96 -0.43
C GLU A 91 -4.11 -9.74 0.42
N SER A 92 -3.51 -9.59 1.61
CA SER A 92 -3.78 -8.44 2.49
C SER A 92 -3.36 -7.10 1.86
N SER A 93 -2.29 -7.08 1.06
CA SER A 93 -1.84 -5.86 0.37
C SER A 93 -2.79 -5.46 -0.75
N GLU A 94 -3.32 -6.44 -1.50
CA GLU A 94 -4.37 -6.20 -2.51
C GLU A 94 -5.62 -5.60 -1.86
N GLY A 95 -6.07 -6.17 -0.73
CA GLY A 95 -7.20 -5.63 0.04
C GLY A 95 -6.94 -4.24 0.62
N THR A 96 -5.70 -3.95 1.03
CA THR A 96 -5.32 -2.63 1.55
C THR A 96 -5.38 -1.57 0.45
N ILE A 97 -4.84 -1.85 -0.74
CA ILE A 97 -4.93 -0.95 -1.89
C ILE A 97 -6.39 -0.67 -2.22
N ALA A 98 -7.21 -1.72 -2.40
CA ALA A 98 -8.62 -1.54 -2.77
C ALA A 98 -9.41 -0.70 -1.75
N ALA A 99 -9.16 -0.92 -0.45
CA ALA A 99 -9.81 -0.13 0.60
C ALA A 99 -9.37 1.34 0.58
N VAL A 100 -8.08 1.59 0.39
CA VAL A 100 -7.55 2.97 0.35
C VAL A 100 -7.97 3.69 -0.92
N GLU A 101 -7.94 3.04 -2.09
CA GLU A 101 -8.45 3.60 -3.34
C GLU A 101 -9.92 4.03 -3.19
N ALA A 102 -10.77 3.20 -2.56
CA ALA A 102 -12.16 3.56 -2.29
C ALA A 102 -12.30 4.78 -1.37
N SER A 103 -11.57 4.81 -0.25
CA SER A 103 -11.58 5.96 0.67
C SER A 103 -11.06 7.24 0.02
N LEU A 104 -10.01 7.13 -0.80
CA LEU A 104 -9.43 8.27 -1.50
C LEU A 104 -10.41 8.87 -2.52
N GLN A 105 -11.12 8.02 -3.26
CA GLN A 105 -12.17 8.45 -4.18
C GLN A 105 -13.33 9.15 -3.47
N GLU A 106 -13.70 8.66 -2.28
CA GLU A 106 -14.71 9.32 -1.45
C GLU A 106 -14.23 10.70 -0.97
N ALA A 107 -13.00 10.81 -0.47
CA ALA A 107 -12.41 12.08 -0.06
C ALA A 107 -12.35 13.09 -1.22
N LYS A 108 -11.89 12.64 -2.40
CA LYS A 108 -11.87 13.47 -3.62
C LYS A 108 -13.27 13.99 -3.97
N ARG A 109 -14.29 13.13 -3.95
CA ARG A 109 -15.68 13.53 -4.23
C ARG A 109 -16.21 14.53 -3.22
N ASN A 110 -15.94 14.34 -1.93
CA ASN A 110 -16.42 15.23 -0.86
C ASN A 110 -15.80 16.63 -0.96
N LEU A 111 -14.56 16.72 -1.44
CA LEU A 111 -13.82 17.96 -1.61
C LEU A 111 -13.77 18.44 -3.07
N ASN A 112 -14.58 17.87 -3.97
CA ASN A 112 -14.59 18.19 -5.40
C ASN A 112 -13.19 18.23 -6.06
N LEU A 113 -12.29 17.35 -5.62
CA LEU A 113 -10.95 17.20 -6.17
C LEU A 113 -10.96 16.30 -7.42
N PRO A 114 -10.01 16.48 -8.34
CA PRO A 114 -9.83 15.60 -9.51
C PRO A 114 -9.40 14.16 -9.15
#